data_AF-A0A8T4LCS9-F1
#
_entry.id   AF-A0A8T4LCS9-F1
#
_cell.length_a   1.000
_cell.length_b   1.000
_cell.length_c   1.000
_cell.angle_alpha   90.00
_cell.angle_beta   90.00
_cell.angle_gamma   90.00
#
_symmetry.space_group_name_H-M   'P 1'
#
loop_
_entity.id
_entity.type
_entity.pdbx_description
1 polymer ?
#
loop_
_entity_poly.entity_id
_entity_poly.type
_entity_poly.pdbx_seq_one_letter_code
_entity_poly.pdbx_strand_id
1 'polypeptide(L)' 'MTFKTFTLTKKIAKHGTQSIIVIPKVLQELIKPDMLVELKIKVLEE' A
#
# COMPACT_ATOMS: atom_id res chain seq x y z
N MET A 1 13.30 -0.75 17.67
CA MET A 1 12.84 -0.27 16.35
C MET A 1 11.41 0.22 16.52
N THR A 2 11.09 1.41 16.02
CA THR A 2 9.74 1.98 16.12
C THR A 2 9.03 1.79 14.80
N PHE A 3 7.88 1.12 14.80
CA PHE A 3 7.09 0.84 13.60
C PHE A 3 5.87 1.75 13.56
N LYS A 4 5.55 2.29 12.38
CA LYS A 4 4.30 3.02 12.12
C LYS A 4 3.41 2.13 11.27
N THR A 5 2.19 1.88 11.74
CA THR A 5 1.23 1.02 11.05
C THR A 5 0.12 1.86 10.44
N PHE A 6 -0.21 1.59 9.18
CA PHE A 6 -1.31 2.23 8.46
C PHE A 6 -2.23 1.15 7.91
N THR A 7 -3.54 1.29 8.11
CA THR A 7 -4.55 0.42 7.51
C THR A 7 -5.20 1.17 6.37
N LEU A 8 -5.08 0.64 5.15
CA LEU A 8 -5.71 1.21 3.96
C LEU A 8 -6.69 0.22 3.36
N THR A 9 -7.96 0.63 3.25
CA THR A 9 -8.93 -0.07 2.41
C THR A 9 -8.90 0.55 1.03
N LYS A 10 -8.33 -0.17 0.06
CA LYS A 10 -8.22 0.26 -1.33
C LYS A 10 -8.51 -0.91 -2.26
N LYS A 11 -9.12 -0.60 -3.40
CA LYS A 11 -9.20 -1.55 -4.52
C LYS A 11 -7.83 -1.66 -5.18
N ILE A 12 -7.45 -2.88 -5.57
CA ILE A 12 -6.24 -3.14 -6.35
C ILE A 12 -6.42 -2.50 -7.73
N ALA A 13 -5.44 -1.69 -8.14
CA ALA A 13 -5.43 -1.08 -9.47
C ALA A 13 -4.69 -1.97 -10.46
N LYS A 14 -4.91 -1.75 -11.75
CA LYS A 14 -4.22 -2.44 -12.85
C LYS A 14 -3.39 -1.44 -13.63
N HIS A 15 -2.11 -1.74 -13.82
CA HIS A 15 -1.21 -0.97 -14.67
C HIS A 15 -0.56 -1.92 -15.67
N GLY A 16 -1.03 -1.86 -16.93
CA GLY A 16 -0.67 -2.83 -17.95
C GLY A 16 -1.10 -4.24 -17.57
N THR A 17 -0.15 -5.18 -17.53
CA THR A 17 -0.35 -6.57 -17.10
C THR A 17 -0.20 -6.77 -15.60
N GLN A 18 0.22 -5.74 -14.86
CA GLN A 18 0.50 -5.84 -13.43
C GLN A 18 -0.66 -5.31 -12.59
N SER A 19 -0.92 -6.01 -11.49
CA SER A 19 -1.74 -5.51 -10.40
C SER A 19 -0.88 -4.69 -9.45
N ILE A 20 -1.31 -3.47 -9.13
CA ILE A 20 -0.56 -2.54 -8.27
C ILE A 20 -1.45 -2.01 -7.13
N ILE A 21 -0.82 -1.76 -5.98
CA ILE A 21 -1.44 -1.05 -4.85
C ILE A 21 -0.96 0.38 -4.88
N VAL A 22 -1.87 1.32 -5.11
CA VAL A 22 -1.53 2.74 -5.17
C VAL A 22 -1.48 3.32 -3.76
N ILE A 23 -0.31 3.82 -3.36
CA ILE A 23 -0.13 4.52 -2.09
C ILE A 23 -0.69 5.95 -2.21
N PRO A 24 -1.64 6.37 -1.35
CA PRO A 24 -2.16 7.74 -1.36
C PRO A 24 -1.07 8.78 -1.07
N LYS A 25 -1.19 9.97 -1.68
CA LYS A 25 -0.24 11.08 -1.48
C LYS A 25 -0.02 11.47 -0.01
N VAL A 26 -1.04 11.33 0.83
CA VAL A 26 -0.94 11.63 2.27
C VAL A 26 0.09 10.77 3.00
N LEU A 27 0.45 9.60 2.46
CA LEU A 27 1.51 8.74 3.01
C LEU A 27 2.85 8.92 2.30
N GLN A 28 2.94 9.72 1.24
CA GLN A 28 4.15 9.88 0.43
C GLN A 28 5.28 10.58 1.21
N GLU A 29 4.95 11.43 2.17
CA GLU A 29 5.94 12.06 3.06
C GLU A 29 6.58 11.05 4.03
N LEU A 30 5.87 9.95 4.29
CA LEU A 30 6.27 8.92 5.26
C LEU A 30 6.84 7.67 4.57
N ILE A 31 6.39 7.39 3.35
CA ILE A 31 6.79 6.25 2.52
C ILE A 31 7.43 6.80 1.25
N LYS A 32 8.75 6.72 1.19
CA LYS A 32 9.54 7.18 0.04
C LYS A 32 9.72 6.05 -0.98
N PRO A 33 10.01 6.38 -2.26
CA PRO A 33 10.46 5.39 -3.23
C PRO A 33 11.64 4.58 -2.69
N ASP A 34 11.72 3.30 -3.07
CA ASP A 34 12.79 2.37 -2.67
C ASP A 34 12.80 1.97 -1.18
N MET A 35 11.76 2.33 -0.41
CA MET A 35 11.59 1.82 0.95
C MET A 35 11.00 0.41 0.95
N LEU A 36 11.64 -0.50 1.69
CA LEU A 36 11.08 -1.82 1.97
C LEU A 36 10.01 -1.72 3.07
N VAL A 37 8.81 -2.21 2.79
CA VAL A 37 7.67 -2.18 3.70
C VAL A 37 7.06 -3.57 3.81
N GLU A 38 6.59 -3.92 5.01
CA GLU A 38 5.77 -5.11 5.20
C GLU A 38 4.33 -4.81 4.75
N LEU A 39 3.76 -5.70 3.93
CA LEU A 39 2.42 -5.53 3.38
C LEU A 39 1.51 -6.68 3.84
N LYS A 40 0.45 -6.35 4.58
CA LYS A 40 -0.54 -7.33 5.04
C LYS A 40 -1.86 -7.14 4.30
N ILE A 41 -2.18 -8.05 3.38
CA ILE A 41 -3.40 -7.99 2.57
C ILE A 41 -4.46 -8.90 3.18
N LYS A 42 -5.64 -8.35 3.43
CA LYS A 42 -6.86 -9.11 3.73
C LYS A 42 -7.85 -8.88 2.58
N VAL A 43 -8.13 -9.91 1.80
CA VAL A 43 -9.17 -9.85 0.76
C VAL A 43 -10.51 -9.73 1.47
N LEU A 44 -11.28 -8.70 1.12
CA LEU A 44 -12.64 -8.52 1.60
C LEU A 44 -13.56 -9.11 0.55
N GLU A 45 -14.27 -10.17 0.93
CA GLU A 45 -15.37 -10.74 0.16
C GLU A 45 -16.65 -10.00 0.59
N GLU A 46 -17.55 -9.72 -0.37
CA GLU A 46 -18.90 -9.23 -0.05
C GLU A 46 -19.72 -10.29 0.68
#